data_AF-M0C8Q9-F1
#
_entry.id   AF-M0C8Q9-F1
#
_cell.length_a   1.000
_cell.length_b   1.000
_cell.length_c   1.000
_cell.angle_alpha   90.00
_cell.angle_beta   90.00
_cell.angle_gamma   90.00
#
_symmetry.space_group_name_H-M   'P 1'
#
loop_
_entity.id
_entity.type
_entity.pdbx_description
1 polymer ?
#
loop_
_entity_poly.entity_id
_entity_poly.type
_entity_poly.pdbx_seq_one_letter_code
_entity_poly.pdbx_strand_id
1 'polypeptide(L)'
;MTRRRLLGALSLSTGAGALSIAAREYGPFASDSEPDSDADAVAFDPAVDGFGFDNYATPPESPSPSEFISRSDLRDRLTSVVSPPFFDLVGRSPDGALRSGIGAIVDRFLSNADWLFGTKGYCYGMAAVAQWYAEVPTAVPVDRDSTSEITQIDVPVDRSATPVRDDIERFHRSQFTDVDSWVQRLPLLRPERIDYRSQARELRAAINKYGSAGVTITGANVVEGHYVLLYEYDEGDTDVTFAAYDPNIAADEYATAATSRTVGIDTAAGEPVLGSYAETFDRFLFTREDRVTNEQARADRSERSR
;
A
#
# COMPACT_ATOMS: atom_id res chain seq x y z
N MET A 1 -9.76 -26.37 -13.81
CA MET A 1 -9.74 -26.37 -12.33
C MET A 1 -10.80 -25.40 -11.83
N THR A 2 -11.66 -25.80 -10.88
CA THR A 2 -12.95 -25.12 -10.59
C THR A 2 -12.88 -24.11 -9.44
N ARG A 3 -13.50 -22.93 -9.65
CA ARG A 3 -13.67 -21.76 -8.75
C ARG A 3 -14.10 -22.02 -7.29
N ARG A 4 -14.51 -23.25 -6.93
CA ARG A 4 -15.08 -23.58 -5.62
C ARG A 4 -14.08 -23.94 -4.52
N ARG A 5 -12.77 -24.09 -4.83
CA ARG A 5 -11.74 -24.37 -3.81
C ARG A 5 -10.98 -23.15 -3.31
N LEU A 6 -11.17 -21.97 -3.91
CA LEU A 6 -10.48 -20.73 -3.51
C LEU A 6 -11.03 -20.08 -2.22
N LEU A 7 -12.12 -20.60 -1.65
CA LEU A 7 -12.78 -20.01 -0.47
C LEU A 7 -12.63 -20.84 0.81
N GLY A 8 -11.88 -21.94 0.79
CA GLY A 8 -11.77 -22.87 1.93
C GLY A 8 -10.38 -23.49 2.15
N ALA A 9 -9.34 -23.04 1.45
CA ALA A 9 -8.00 -23.57 1.64
C ALA A 9 -6.98 -22.49 1.32
N LEU A 10 -6.26 -22.00 2.32
CA LEU A 10 -4.84 -21.65 2.21
C LEU A 10 -4.21 -21.89 3.58
N SER A 11 -4.03 -23.19 3.85
CA SER A 11 -3.21 -23.74 4.91
C SER A 11 -1.73 -23.52 4.60
N LEU A 12 -0.98 -23.07 5.62
CA LEU A 12 0.44 -23.33 5.91
C LEU A 12 1.42 -23.44 4.72
N SER A 13 2.25 -22.42 4.54
CA SER A 13 3.62 -22.59 4.05
C SER A 13 4.57 -21.59 4.71
N THR A 14 5.30 -22.08 5.70
CA THR A 14 6.62 -21.60 6.12
C THR A 14 7.62 -21.77 4.97
N GLY A 15 8.34 -20.71 4.61
CA GLY A 15 9.46 -20.77 3.67
C GLY A 15 10.34 -19.53 3.78
N ALA A 16 11.64 -19.76 3.98
CA ALA A 16 12.67 -18.77 4.26
C ALA A 16 13.24 -18.14 2.98
N GLY A 17 14.02 -17.07 3.16
CA GLY A 17 14.53 -16.19 2.11
C GLY A 17 15.42 -16.83 1.05
N ALA A 18 15.64 -16.05 0.00
CA ALA A 18 16.82 -16.13 -0.85
C ALA A 18 17.09 -14.73 -1.45
N LEU A 19 18.22 -14.15 -1.06
CA LEU A 19 18.86 -13.05 -1.77
C LEU A 19 19.38 -13.57 -3.11
N SER A 20 19.17 -12.84 -4.20
CA SER A 20 19.95 -12.98 -5.43
C SER A 20 20.07 -11.64 -6.11
N ILE A 21 21.30 -11.13 -6.11
CA ILE A 21 21.73 -9.90 -6.76
C ILE A 21 22.04 -10.24 -8.22
N ALA A 22 21.25 -9.71 -9.14
CA ALA A 22 21.64 -9.51 -10.52
C ALA A 22 21.55 -8.01 -10.80
N ALA A 23 22.69 -7.33 -10.70
CA ALA A 23 22.81 -5.92 -11.03
C ALA A 23 22.59 -5.74 -12.54
N ARG A 24 21.52 -5.04 -12.90
CA ARG A 24 21.35 -4.44 -14.22
C ARG A 24 21.42 -2.94 -14.00
N GLU A 25 22.42 -2.30 -14.61
CA GLU A 25 22.62 -0.85 -14.54
C GLU A 25 21.39 -0.15 -15.14
N TYR A 26 20.55 0.43 -14.28
CA TYR A 26 19.56 1.42 -14.66
C TYR A 26 20.18 2.79 -14.39
N GLY A 27 20.28 3.60 -15.45
CA GLY A 27 20.79 4.97 -15.35
C GLY A 27 19.86 5.85 -14.51
N PRO A 28 20.38 6.96 -13.95
CA PRO A 28 19.57 7.93 -13.23
C PRO A 28 18.46 8.48 -14.13
N PHE A 29 17.23 8.50 -13.62
CA PHE A 29 16.09 9.13 -14.28
C PHE A 29 16.36 10.64 -14.40
N ALA A 30 16.55 11.14 -15.61
CA ALA A 30 16.61 12.56 -15.90
C ALA A 30 15.23 12.97 -16.42
N SER A 31 14.42 13.58 -15.56
CA SER A 31 13.10 14.09 -15.94
C SER A 31 13.27 15.38 -16.76
N ASP A 32 13.03 15.30 -18.07
CA ASP A 32 13.01 16.44 -19.01
C ASP A 32 11.58 17.02 -19.20
N SER A 33 10.68 16.84 -18.21
CA SER A 33 9.34 17.43 -18.26
C SER A 33 9.35 18.85 -17.69
N GLU A 34 9.04 19.85 -18.54
CA GLU A 34 8.89 21.24 -18.11
C GLU A 34 7.81 21.35 -17.00
N PRO A 35 8.12 22.01 -15.86
CA PRO A 35 7.19 22.09 -14.75
C PRO A 35 6.05 23.06 -15.10
N ASP A 36 4.83 22.52 -15.22
CA ASP A 36 3.62 23.33 -15.23
C ASP A 36 3.41 23.88 -13.82
N SER A 37 3.78 25.15 -13.64
CA SER A 37 3.87 25.85 -12.37
C SER A 37 2.48 26.16 -11.81
N ASP A 38 1.95 25.31 -10.94
CA ASP A 38 0.99 25.69 -9.88
C ASP A 38 0.75 24.53 -8.86
N ALA A 39 1.83 24.09 -8.20
CA ALA A 39 1.85 23.51 -6.84
C ALA A 39 3.30 23.13 -6.50
N ASP A 40 3.92 23.78 -5.51
CA ASP A 40 5.17 23.32 -4.88
C ASP A 40 4.89 22.05 -4.05
N ALA A 41 4.49 20.96 -4.70
CA ALA A 41 4.51 19.65 -4.06
C ALA A 41 5.99 19.23 -3.95
N VAL A 42 6.49 19.14 -2.71
CA VAL A 42 7.84 18.60 -2.45
C VAL A 42 7.85 17.16 -2.98
N ALA A 43 8.74 16.88 -3.95
CA ALA A 43 8.93 15.54 -4.48
C ALA A 43 9.44 14.62 -3.36
N PHE A 44 8.90 13.39 -3.30
CA PHE A 44 9.33 12.42 -2.30
C PHE A 44 10.71 11.87 -2.68
N ASP A 45 11.70 12.05 -1.80
CA ASP A 45 13.05 11.52 -1.97
C ASP A 45 13.26 10.33 -1.03
N PRO A 46 13.34 9.07 -1.52
CA PRO A 46 13.51 7.91 -0.64
C PRO A 46 14.78 7.93 0.21
N ALA A 47 15.82 8.67 -0.17
CA ALA A 47 17.04 8.81 0.63
C ALA A 47 16.87 9.74 1.85
N VAL A 48 15.86 10.61 1.84
CA VAL A 48 15.57 11.59 2.90
C VAL A 48 14.26 11.24 3.62
N ASP A 49 13.22 10.94 2.86
CA ASP A 49 11.85 10.73 3.32
C ASP A 49 11.54 9.26 3.63
N GLY A 50 12.35 8.33 3.14
CA GLY A 50 12.29 6.91 3.51
C GLY A 50 12.83 6.66 4.92
N PHE A 51 12.45 5.54 5.54
CA PHE A 51 13.01 5.13 6.83
C PHE A 51 14.45 4.62 6.70
N GLY A 52 15.29 4.90 7.71
CA GLY A 52 16.65 4.36 7.83
C GLY A 52 16.70 2.92 8.39
N PHE A 53 15.59 2.19 8.36
CA PHE A 53 15.52 0.77 8.78
C PHE A 53 14.62 -0.02 7.83
N ASP A 54 14.92 -1.30 7.69
CA ASP A 54 14.14 -2.22 6.88
C ASP A 54 12.82 -2.61 7.57
N ASN A 55 11.85 -2.97 6.75
CA ASN A 55 10.60 -3.56 7.21
C ASN A 55 10.80 -4.71 8.20
N TYR A 56 9.93 -4.75 9.19
CA TYR A 56 10.05 -5.62 10.36
C TYR A 56 8.87 -6.59 10.47
N ALA A 57 9.11 -7.65 11.23
CA ALA A 57 8.10 -8.68 11.48
C ALA A 57 7.13 -8.28 12.60
N THR A 58 5.92 -8.82 12.51
CA THR A 58 4.79 -8.57 13.40
C THR A 58 5.04 -9.00 14.84
N PRO A 59 4.53 -8.25 15.83
CA PRO A 59 4.50 -8.71 17.21
C PRO A 59 3.81 -10.09 17.32
N PRO A 60 4.22 -10.93 18.29
CA PRO A 60 3.73 -12.31 18.43
C PRO A 60 2.23 -12.38 18.73
N GLU A 61 1.63 -11.31 19.26
CA GLU A 61 0.20 -11.17 19.47
C GLU A 61 -0.28 -9.90 18.74
N SER A 62 -1.29 -10.05 17.89
CA SER A 62 -1.92 -8.94 17.18
C SER A 62 -3.14 -8.43 17.97
N PRO A 63 -3.41 -7.12 17.99
CA PRO A 63 -4.61 -6.58 18.65
C PRO A 63 -5.87 -7.03 17.92
N SER A 64 -7.01 -6.98 18.60
CA SER A 64 -8.27 -7.39 17.96
C SER A 64 -8.74 -6.32 16.97
N PRO A 65 -9.23 -6.66 15.77
CA PRO A 65 -9.80 -5.68 14.83
C PRO A 65 -10.94 -4.84 15.42
N SER A 66 -11.65 -5.35 16.43
CA SER A 66 -12.71 -4.58 17.12
C SER A 66 -12.21 -3.37 17.90
N GLU A 67 -10.90 -3.26 18.14
CA GLU A 67 -10.27 -2.06 18.72
C GLU A 67 -10.17 -0.91 17.71
N PHE A 68 -10.32 -1.19 16.41
CA PHE A 68 -10.19 -0.23 15.31
C PHE A 68 -11.51 0.05 14.60
N ILE A 69 -12.41 -0.93 14.53
CA ILE A 69 -13.71 -0.76 13.89
C ILE A 69 -14.81 -1.48 14.67
N SER A 70 -15.92 -0.79 14.93
CA SER A 70 -17.07 -1.41 15.57
C SER A 70 -17.83 -2.31 14.58
N ARG A 71 -18.42 -3.39 15.09
CA ARG A 71 -19.27 -4.29 14.28
C ARG A 71 -20.46 -3.55 13.65
N SER A 72 -21.04 -2.57 14.34
CA SER A 72 -22.15 -1.77 13.83
C SER A 72 -21.71 -0.88 12.67
N ASP A 73 -20.57 -0.19 12.82
CA ASP A 73 -20.09 0.71 11.75
C ASP A 73 -19.70 -0.09 10.51
N LEU A 74 -19.04 -1.24 10.70
CA LEU A 74 -18.71 -2.16 9.61
C LEU A 74 -19.97 -2.69 8.91
N ARG A 75 -21.02 -3.02 9.67
CA ARG A 75 -22.30 -3.43 9.11
C ARG A 75 -22.93 -2.31 8.27
N ASP A 76 -22.92 -1.09 8.76
CA ASP A 76 -23.51 0.06 8.09
C ASP A 76 -22.75 0.40 6.81
N ARG A 77 -21.40 0.43 6.86
CA ARG A 77 -20.54 0.60 5.67
C ARG A 77 -20.73 -0.51 4.64
N LEU A 78 -20.75 -1.77 5.05
CA LEU A 78 -21.02 -2.88 4.12
C LEU A 78 -22.42 -2.76 3.49
N THR A 79 -23.41 -2.30 4.23
CA THR A 79 -24.76 -2.11 3.71
C THR A 79 -24.81 -0.99 2.66
N SER A 80 -24.02 0.08 2.83
CA SER A 80 -23.96 1.17 1.84
C SER A 80 -23.21 0.77 0.57
N VAL A 81 -22.17 -0.05 0.67
CA VAL A 81 -21.33 -0.44 -0.47
C VAL A 81 -21.91 -1.62 -1.25
N VAL A 82 -22.63 -2.53 -0.59
CA VAL A 82 -23.31 -3.68 -1.21
C VAL A 82 -24.56 -3.19 -1.97
N SER A 83 -24.29 -2.62 -3.14
CA SER A 83 -25.26 -2.15 -4.14
C SER A 83 -25.22 -3.07 -5.37
N PRO A 84 -26.22 -3.02 -6.29
CA PRO A 84 -26.22 -3.84 -7.51
C PRO A 84 -24.89 -3.89 -8.31
N PRO A 85 -24.11 -2.80 -8.43
CA PRO A 85 -22.78 -2.83 -9.08
C PRO A 85 -21.77 -3.75 -8.39
N PHE A 86 -21.82 -3.88 -7.06
CA PHE A 86 -20.98 -4.82 -6.32
C PHE A 86 -21.28 -6.26 -6.73
N PHE A 87 -22.55 -6.59 -6.95
CA PHE A 87 -23.00 -7.92 -7.38
C PHE A 87 -22.51 -8.31 -8.76
N ASP A 88 -22.42 -7.35 -9.70
CA ASP A 88 -21.79 -7.56 -11.00
C ASP A 88 -20.29 -7.80 -10.89
N LEU A 89 -19.62 -7.11 -9.96
CA LEU A 89 -18.19 -7.27 -9.70
C LEU A 89 -17.88 -8.67 -9.14
N VAL A 90 -18.59 -9.12 -8.12
CA VAL A 90 -18.44 -10.49 -7.56
C VAL A 90 -19.13 -11.58 -8.37
N GLY A 91 -19.94 -11.23 -9.38
CA GLY A 91 -20.62 -12.16 -10.29
C GLY A 91 -21.71 -12.99 -9.60
N ARG A 92 -22.53 -12.38 -8.74
CA ARG A 92 -23.66 -13.02 -8.02
C ARG A 92 -24.95 -12.26 -8.26
N SER A 93 -26.09 -12.95 -8.35
CA SER A 93 -27.40 -12.28 -8.47
C SER A 93 -27.86 -11.68 -7.12
N PRO A 94 -28.64 -10.58 -7.13
CA PRO A 94 -28.95 -9.78 -5.94
C PRO A 94 -30.05 -10.34 -5.01
N ASP A 95 -30.55 -11.56 -5.25
CA ASP A 95 -31.80 -12.02 -4.62
C ASP A 95 -31.71 -12.08 -3.09
N GLY A 96 -32.50 -11.23 -2.42
CA GLY A 96 -33.18 -11.34 -1.10
C GLY A 96 -32.43 -11.78 0.17
N ALA A 97 -31.48 -12.70 0.07
CA ALA A 97 -30.78 -13.37 1.16
C ALA A 97 -29.64 -12.56 1.80
N LEU A 98 -29.34 -11.37 1.27
CA LEU A 98 -28.18 -10.58 1.68
C LEU A 98 -28.41 -9.74 2.93
N ARG A 99 -29.60 -9.16 3.16
CA ARG A 99 -29.85 -8.41 4.41
C ARG A 99 -29.75 -9.29 5.66
N SER A 100 -30.11 -10.57 5.56
CA SER A 100 -29.89 -11.58 6.61
C SER A 100 -28.45 -12.12 6.64
N GLY A 101 -27.69 -11.96 5.56
CA GLY A 101 -26.31 -12.46 5.41
C GLY A 101 -25.20 -11.46 5.77
N ILE A 102 -25.49 -10.16 5.88
CA ILE A 102 -24.47 -9.13 6.19
C ILE A 102 -23.73 -9.44 7.49
N GLY A 103 -24.40 -9.98 8.52
CA GLY A 103 -23.73 -10.38 9.76
C GLY A 103 -22.60 -11.38 9.52
N ALA A 104 -22.82 -12.39 8.68
CA ALA A 104 -21.79 -13.37 8.34
C ALA A 104 -20.65 -12.76 7.48
N ILE A 105 -20.94 -11.73 6.68
CA ILE A 105 -19.92 -10.98 5.92
C ILE A 105 -19.07 -10.14 6.88
N VAL A 106 -19.70 -9.45 7.83
CA VAL A 106 -19.03 -8.69 8.90
C VAL A 106 -18.11 -9.60 9.70
N ASP A 107 -18.61 -10.76 10.14
CA ASP A 107 -17.80 -11.72 10.92
C ASP A 107 -16.61 -12.23 10.09
N ARG A 108 -16.83 -12.57 8.82
CA ARG A 108 -15.75 -13.00 7.93
C ARG A 108 -14.72 -11.89 7.68
N PHE A 109 -15.17 -10.65 7.52
CA PHE A 109 -14.30 -9.50 7.35
C PHE A 109 -13.41 -9.31 8.58
N LEU A 110 -13.99 -9.32 9.78
CA LEU A 110 -13.24 -9.20 11.02
C LEU A 110 -12.27 -10.37 11.23
N SER A 111 -12.68 -11.61 10.93
CA SER A 111 -11.77 -12.77 10.99
C SER A 111 -10.62 -12.67 9.98
N ASN A 112 -10.87 -12.13 8.78
CA ASN A 112 -9.82 -11.91 7.79
C ASN A 112 -8.86 -10.80 8.25
N ALA A 113 -9.37 -9.70 8.80
CA ALA A 113 -8.57 -8.62 9.35
C ALA A 113 -7.70 -9.10 10.51
N ASP A 114 -8.25 -9.90 11.42
CA ASP A 114 -7.52 -10.53 12.54
C ASP A 114 -6.36 -11.39 12.04
N TRP A 115 -6.62 -12.22 11.03
CA TRP A 115 -5.57 -13.02 10.40
C TRP A 115 -4.51 -12.16 9.71
N LEU A 116 -4.92 -11.12 8.98
CA LEU A 116 -4.01 -10.21 8.26
C LEU A 116 -3.16 -9.36 9.21
N PHE A 117 -3.70 -8.95 10.36
CA PHE A 117 -2.91 -8.26 11.39
C PHE A 117 -1.74 -9.13 11.88
N GLY A 118 -1.91 -10.45 11.87
CA GLY A 118 -0.89 -11.44 12.23
C GLY A 118 0.06 -11.84 11.09
N THR A 119 -0.16 -11.38 9.85
CA THR A 119 0.75 -11.66 8.73
C THR A 119 2.03 -10.82 8.83
N LYS A 120 3.13 -11.30 8.22
CA LYS A 120 4.47 -10.73 8.39
C LYS A 120 4.68 -9.56 7.43
N GLY A 121 5.05 -8.40 7.98
CA GLY A 121 5.56 -7.24 7.24
C GLY A 121 4.60 -6.05 7.25
N TYR A 122 5.12 -4.87 7.59
CA TYR A 122 4.39 -3.61 7.72
C TYR A 122 4.61 -2.68 6.51
N CYS A 123 4.88 -3.22 5.32
CA CYS A 123 5.25 -2.44 4.14
C CYS A 123 4.23 -1.33 3.82
N TYR A 124 2.93 -1.64 3.87
CA TYR A 124 1.89 -0.62 3.72
C TYR A 124 2.02 0.51 4.75
N GLY A 125 2.15 0.16 6.03
CA GLY A 125 2.23 1.15 7.10
C GLY A 125 3.48 2.01 6.99
N MET A 126 4.62 1.41 6.68
CA MET A 126 5.89 2.13 6.50
C MET A 126 5.83 3.07 5.31
N ALA A 127 5.38 2.60 4.14
CA ALA A 127 5.18 3.45 2.97
C ALA A 127 4.22 4.61 3.29
N ALA A 128 3.06 4.32 3.87
CA ALA A 128 2.06 5.35 4.15
C ALA A 128 2.52 6.39 5.18
N VAL A 129 3.29 5.97 6.20
CA VAL A 129 3.87 6.89 7.18
C VAL A 129 5.02 7.69 6.60
N ALA A 130 5.90 7.08 5.80
CA ALA A 130 6.97 7.80 5.10
C ALA A 130 6.38 8.91 4.20
N GLN A 131 5.36 8.57 3.39
CA GLN A 131 4.63 9.55 2.59
C GLN A 131 4.03 10.66 3.47
N TRP A 132 3.42 10.30 4.60
CA TRP A 132 2.83 11.30 5.48
C TRP A 132 3.86 12.24 6.11
N TYR A 133 4.99 11.73 6.58
CA TYR A 133 6.04 12.57 7.15
C TYR A 133 6.68 13.49 6.11
N ALA A 134 6.83 13.04 4.86
CA ALA A 134 7.25 13.91 3.76
C ALA A 134 6.23 15.05 3.51
N GLU A 135 4.94 14.72 3.46
CA GLU A 135 3.85 15.69 3.24
C GLU A 135 3.67 16.64 4.43
N VAL A 136 3.94 16.17 5.66
CA VAL A 136 3.74 16.91 6.91
C VAL A 136 4.95 16.67 7.83
N PRO A 137 6.09 17.34 7.63
CA PRO A 137 7.30 17.13 8.42
C PRO A 137 7.09 17.32 9.93
N THR A 138 6.15 18.20 10.32
CA THR A 138 5.79 18.42 11.74
C THR A 138 5.08 17.23 12.39
N ALA A 139 4.70 16.19 11.64
CA ALA A 139 4.09 14.97 12.17
C ALA A 139 5.12 13.95 12.65
N VAL A 140 6.40 14.11 12.27
CA VAL A 140 7.51 13.25 12.72
C VAL A 140 7.56 13.29 14.25
N PRO A 141 7.45 12.15 14.95
CA PRO A 141 7.32 12.11 16.41
C PRO A 141 8.66 12.32 17.15
N VAL A 142 9.73 12.60 16.42
CA VAL A 142 11.10 12.69 16.92
C VAL A 142 11.73 13.99 16.43
N ASP A 143 12.61 14.59 17.24
CA ASP A 143 13.40 15.75 16.85
C ASP A 143 14.49 15.31 15.87
N ARG A 144 14.09 15.11 14.61
CA ARG A 144 14.94 14.71 13.49
C ARG A 144 14.63 15.58 12.29
N ASP A 145 15.66 15.90 11.53
CA ASP A 145 15.53 16.74 10.35
C ASP A 145 14.90 15.97 9.17
N SER A 146 14.94 14.63 9.20
CA SER A 146 14.35 13.76 8.19
C SER A 146 13.85 12.42 8.74
N THR A 147 13.01 11.74 7.97
CA THR A 147 12.56 10.37 8.26
C THR A 147 13.70 9.36 8.17
N SER A 148 14.68 9.59 7.28
CA SER A 148 15.83 8.69 7.09
C SER A 148 16.76 8.59 8.32
N GLU A 149 16.74 9.60 9.19
CA GLU A 149 17.46 9.56 10.46
C GLU A 149 16.84 8.62 11.50
N ILE A 150 15.61 8.18 11.28
CA ILE A 150 14.93 7.20 12.12
C ILE A 150 15.44 5.82 11.72
N THR A 151 16.35 5.28 12.53
CA THR A 151 17.02 3.98 12.27
C THR A 151 16.49 2.84 13.12
N GLN A 152 15.52 3.12 14.01
CA GLN A 152 14.91 2.13 14.89
C GLN A 152 13.44 2.47 15.13
N ILE A 153 12.61 1.44 15.09
CA ILE A 153 11.16 1.57 15.22
C ILE A 153 10.68 1.95 16.63
N ASP A 154 11.36 1.41 17.66
CA ASP A 154 10.98 1.50 19.07
C ASP A 154 11.72 2.60 19.81
N VAL A 155 12.25 3.61 19.14
CA VAL A 155 12.97 4.71 19.79
C VAL A 155 12.01 5.87 20.04
N PRO A 156 11.38 5.97 21.23
CA PRO A 156 10.84 7.23 21.71
C PRO A 156 12.01 8.11 22.13
N VAL A 157 12.08 9.32 21.57
CA VAL A 157 13.19 10.25 21.83
C VAL A 157 12.96 11.05 23.12
N ASP A 158 11.70 11.13 23.57
CA ASP A 158 11.32 11.66 24.88
C ASP A 158 10.17 10.82 25.49
N ARG A 159 9.83 11.07 26.77
CA ARG A 159 8.75 10.32 27.46
C ARG A 159 7.33 10.67 27.01
N SER A 160 7.16 11.77 26.28
CA SER A 160 5.90 12.25 25.71
C SER A 160 5.70 11.86 24.24
N ALA A 161 6.74 11.44 23.54
CA ALA A 161 6.74 11.07 22.13
C ALA A 161 6.26 9.64 21.96
N THR A 162 5.28 9.48 21.08
CA THR A 162 4.81 8.17 20.64
C THR A 162 5.83 7.55 19.69
N PRO A 163 6.23 6.27 19.85
CA PRO A 163 7.11 5.61 18.90
C PRO A 163 6.54 5.61 17.48
N VAL A 164 7.43 5.65 16.48
CA VAL A 164 7.04 5.55 15.06
C VAL A 164 6.28 4.25 14.76
N ARG A 165 6.55 3.18 15.55
CA ARG A 165 5.77 1.94 15.56
C ARG A 165 4.27 2.19 15.51
N ASP A 166 3.75 3.04 16.40
CA ASP A 166 2.31 3.18 16.59
C ASP A 166 1.64 3.81 15.36
N ASP A 167 2.37 4.67 14.66
CA ASP A 167 1.94 5.25 13.39
C ASP A 167 1.96 4.19 12.29
N ILE A 168 3.06 3.46 12.14
CA ILE A 168 3.18 2.41 11.13
C ILE A 168 2.09 1.35 11.31
N GLU A 169 1.90 0.89 12.55
CA GLU A 169 0.92 -0.13 12.85
C GLU A 169 -0.52 0.36 12.63
N ARG A 170 -0.81 1.62 12.96
CA ARG A 170 -2.13 2.21 12.72
C ARG A 170 -2.47 2.25 11.23
N PHE A 171 -1.57 2.79 10.41
CA PHE A 171 -1.77 2.84 8.97
C PHE A 171 -1.82 1.45 8.34
N HIS A 172 -0.95 0.53 8.77
CA HIS A 172 -0.96 -0.83 8.25
C HIS A 172 -2.30 -1.53 8.52
N ARG A 173 -2.88 -1.31 9.70
CA ARG A 173 -4.15 -1.94 10.09
C ARG A 173 -5.36 -1.29 9.42
N SER A 174 -5.32 0.02 9.17
CA SER A 174 -6.44 0.74 8.53
C SER A 174 -6.76 0.19 7.14
N GLN A 175 -5.76 -0.30 6.40
CA GLN A 175 -5.97 -0.92 5.08
C GLN A 175 -6.91 -2.14 5.14
N PHE A 176 -6.93 -2.85 6.27
CA PHE A 176 -7.71 -4.07 6.46
C PHE A 176 -9.05 -3.83 7.18
N THR A 177 -9.19 -2.70 7.87
CA THR A 177 -10.44 -2.34 8.55
C THR A 177 -11.34 -1.45 7.70
N ASP A 178 -10.80 -0.82 6.65
CA ASP A 178 -11.58 -0.04 5.72
C ASP A 178 -12.26 -0.90 4.64
N VAL A 179 -13.59 -0.83 4.54
CA VAL A 179 -14.38 -1.64 3.61
C VAL A 179 -14.10 -1.27 2.16
N ASP A 180 -13.96 0.02 1.88
CA ASP A 180 -13.78 0.52 0.52
C ASP A 180 -12.41 0.11 -0.01
N SER A 181 -11.35 0.17 0.81
CA SER A 181 -10.02 -0.38 0.52
C SER A 181 -10.09 -1.83 0.03
N TRP A 182 -10.86 -2.69 0.69
CA TRP A 182 -11.04 -4.09 0.26
C TRP A 182 -11.77 -4.22 -1.07
N VAL A 183 -12.83 -3.43 -1.27
CA VAL A 183 -13.64 -3.47 -2.48
C VAL A 183 -12.82 -3.00 -3.68
N GLN A 184 -12.05 -1.93 -3.51
CA GLN A 184 -11.19 -1.39 -4.56
C GLN A 184 -10.05 -2.34 -4.94
N ARG A 185 -9.66 -3.28 -4.06
CA ARG A 185 -8.65 -4.32 -4.33
C ARG A 185 -9.17 -5.57 -5.04
N LEU A 186 -10.48 -5.71 -5.23
CA LEU A 186 -11.07 -6.84 -5.97
C LEU A 186 -10.51 -7.06 -7.39
N PRO A 187 -10.11 -6.04 -8.16
CA PRO A 187 -9.45 -6.22 -9.45
C PRO A 187 -8.16 -7.06 -9.38
N LEU A 188 -7.44 -7.10 -8.25
CA LEU A 188 -6.24 -7.94 -8.09
C LEU A 188 -6.54 -9.45 -8.27
N LEU A 189 -7.77 -9.87 -7.96
CA LEU A 189 -8.25 -11.25 -8.16
C LEU A 189 -8.59 -11.57 -9.62
N ARG A 190 -8.69 -10.55 -10.49
CA ARG A 190 -9.05 -10.63 -11.91
C ARG A 190 -8.17 -9.65 -12.70
N PRO A 191 -6.87 -9.96 -12.84
CA PRO A 191 -5.88 -9.04 -13.41
C PRO A 191 -6.27 -8.56 -14.81
N GLU A 192 -7.00 -9.39 -15.57
CA GLU A 192 -7.52 -9.06 -16.90
C GLU A 192 -8.50 -7.87 -16.92
N ARG A 193 -8.93 -7.39 -15.74
CA ARG A 193 -9.82 -6.23 -15.60
C ARG A 193 -9.10 -4.95 -15.20
N ILE A 194 -7.79 -5.00 -14.98
CA ILE A 194 -7.00 -3.82 -14.60
C ILE A 194 -6.67 -3.05 -15.88
N ASP A 195 -7.19 -1.83 -15.99
CA ASP A 195 -6.84 -0.93 -17.09
C ASP A 195 -5.53 -0.19 -16.77
N TYR A 196 -4.41 -0.79 -17.15
CA TYR A 196 -3.09 -0.21 -16.88
C TYR A 196 -2.88 1.15 -17.57
N ARG A 197 -3.53 1.42 -18.72
CA ARG A 197 -3.44 2.75 -19.34
C ARG A 197 -4.11 3.82 -18.47
N SER A 198 -5.24 3.49 -17.84
CA SER A 198 -5.84 4.39 -16.84
C SER A 198 -4.97 4.53 -15.61
N GLN A 199 -4.39 3.42 -15.12
CA GLN A 199 -3.49 3.44 -13.98
C GLN A 199 -2.28 4.36 -14.21
N ALA A 200 -1.64 4.33 -15.38
CA ALA A 200 -0.55 5.26 -15.72
C ALA A 200 -0.99 6.73 -15.61
N ARG A 201 -2.14 7.09 -16.17
CA ARG A 201 -2.64 8.49 -16.11
C ARG A 201 -2.92 8.92 -14.68
N GLU A 202 -3.56 8.03 -13.91
CA GLU A 202 -3.95 8.33 -12.53
C GLU A 202 -2.74 8.40 -11.58
N LEU A 203 -1.75 7.53 -11.79
CA LEU A 203 -0.48 7.56 -11.05
C LEU A 203 0.29 8.84 -11.31
N ARG A 204 0.47 9.23 -12.58
CA ARG A 204 1.13 10.51 -12.92
C ARG A 204 0.42 11.70 -12.29
N ALA A 205 -0.91 11.74 -12.37
CA ALA A 205 -1.70 12.80 -11.74
C ALA A 205 -1.54 12.81 -10.22
N ALA A 206 -1.42 11.65 -9.57
CA ALA A 206 -1.20 11.56 -8.13
C ALA A 206 0.21 11.99 -7.74
N ILE A 207 1.24 11.55 -8.47
CA ILE A 207 2.64 11.95 -8.23
C ILE A 207 2.81 13.45 -8.44
N ASN A 208 2.31 14.03 -9.53
CA ASN A 208 2.40 15.48 -9.77
C ASN A 208 1.71 16.30 -8.69
N LYS A 209 0.63 15.76 -8.10
CA LYS A 209 -0.14 16.47 -7.08
C LYS A 209 0.44 16.32 -5.67
N TYR A 210 1.00 15.17 -5.34
CA TYR A 210 1.34 14.79 -3.96
C TYR A 210 2.81 14.41 -3.76
N GLY A 211 3.63 14.46 -4.81
CA GLY A 211 5.03 14.01 -4.79
C GLY A 211 5.21 12.49 -4.78
N SER A 212 4.15 11.71 -4.50
CA SER A 212 4.18 10.25 -4.52
C SER A 212 2.80 9.60 -4.59
N ALA A 213 2.76 8.31 -4.95
CA ALA A 213 1.54 7.50 -5.06
C ALA A 213 1.81 6.05 -4.61
N GLY A 214 1.07 5.58 -3.61
CA GLY A 214 1.20 4.20 -3.13
C GLY A 214 0.49 3.19 -4.05
N VAL A 215 1.14 2.04 -4.29
CA VAL A 215 0.60 0.95 -5.11
C VAL A 215 0.75 -0.39 -4.41
N THR A 216 -0.25 -1.26 -4.61
CA THR A 216 -0.16 -2.67 -4.22
C THR A 216 0.37 -3.46 -5.41
N ILE A 217 1.49 -4.16 -5.25
CA ILE A 217 2.01 -5.13 -6.22
C ILE A 217 1.71 -6.55 -5.74
N THR A 218 1.37 -7.45 -6.66
CA THR A 218 1.08 -8.84 -6.28
C THR A 218 1.33 -9.81 -7.43
N GLY A 219 1.37 -11.10 -7.10
CA GLY A 219 1.52 -12.21 -8.05
C GLY A 219 0.25 -13.04 -8.13
N ALA A 220 0.42 -14.32 -8.45
CA ALA A 220 -0.69 -15.28 -8.46
C ALA A 220 -1.38 -15.42 -7.09
N ASN A 221 -0.62 -15.26 -6.00
CA ASN A 221 -1.13 -15.28 -4.64
C ASN A 221 -1.36 -13.85 -4.11
N VAL A 222 -2.60 -13.35 -4.23
CA VAL A 222 -2.93 -11.96 -3.91
C VAL A 222 -2.70 -11.57 -2.43
N VAL A 223 -2.68 -12.55 -1.52
CA VAL A 223 -2.46 -12.29 -0.08
C VAL A 223 -0.99 -12.08 0.27
N GLU A 224 -0.07 -12.47 -0.62
CA GLU A 224 1.37 -12.20 -0.49
C GLU A 224 1.74 -10.91 -1.25
N GLY A 225 0.82 -9.95 -1.30
CA GLY A 225 1.07 -8.65 -1.91
C GLY A 225 2.11 -7.83 -1.15
N HIS A 226 2.74 -6.91 -1.86
CA HIS A 226 3.65 -5.93 -1.29
C HIS A 226 3.15 -4.52 -1.60
N TYR A 227 3.56 -3.54 -0.81
CA TYR A 227 3.15 -2.16 -0.97
C TYR A 227 4.37 -1.27 -1.10
N VAL A 228 4.39 -0.45 -2.15
CA VAL A 228 5.50 0.46 -2.48
C VAL A 228 4.95 1.86 -2.78
N LEU A 229 5.79 2.89 -2.63
CA LEU A 229 5.45 4.25 -3.10
C LEU A 229 6.14 4.51 -4.43
N LEU A 230 5.39 4.99 -5.41
CA LEU A 230 5.94 5.53 -6.65
C LEU A 230 6.15 7.03 -6.47
N TYR A 231 7.32 7.57 -6.79
CA TYR A 231 7.66 8.97 -6.47
C TYR A 231 8.12 9.80 -7.68
N GLU A 232 8.58 9.15 -8.75
CA GLU A 232 8.95 9.80 -10.00
C GLU A 232 8.53 8.93 -11.17
N TYR A 233 8.47 9.51 -12.37
CA TYR A 233 8.21 8.76 -13.59
C TYR A 233 8.94 9.33 -14.80
N ASP A 234 9.17 8.43 -15.76
CA ASP A 234 9.66 8.71 -17.10
C ASP A 234 8.65 8.17 -18.13
N GLU A 235 8.40 8.93 -19.19
CA GLU A 235 7.44 8.60 -20.25
C GLU A 235 8.18 8.46 -21.58
N GLY A 236 8.19 7.22 -22.09
CA GLY A 236 8.63 6.91 -23.44
C GLY A 236 7.48 6.90 -24.45
N ASP A 237 7.81 6.64 -25.71
CA ASP A 237 6.81 6.56 -26.79
C ASP A 237 5.77 5.45 -26.57
N THR A 238 6.18 4.36 -25.91
CA THR A 238 5.36 3.16 -25.73
C THR A 238 5.30 2.67 -24.29
N ASP A 239 5.91 3.37 -23.35
CA ASP A 239 5.95 2.94 -21.95
C ASP A 239 5.95 4.12 -20.98
N VAL A 240 5.52 3.85 -19.74
CA VAL A 240 5.69 4.76 -18.62
C VAL A 240 6.32 3.96 -17.49
N THR A 241 7.46 4.42 -17.00
CA THR A 241 8.20 3.77 -15.91
C THR A 241 8.19 4.68 -14.68
N PHE A 242 7.91 4.11 -13.52
CA PHE A 242 7.86 4.80 -12.23
C PHE A 242 8.98 4.28 -11.34
N ALA A 243 9.72 5.19 -10.69
CA ALA A 243 10.65 4.84 -9.63
C ALA A 243 9.89 4.48 -8.34
N ALA A 244 10.34 3.44 -7.64
CA ALA A 244 9.65 2.87 -6.49
C ALA A 244 10.51 2.89 -5.21
N TYR A 245 9.95 3.47 -4.14
CA TYR A 245 10.40 3.31 -2.77
C TYR A 245 9.83 2.01 -2.21
N ASP A 246 10.72 1.09 -1.85
CA ASP A 246 10.44 -0.19 -1.23
C ASP A 246 10.75 -0.11 0.26
N PRO A 247 9.76 -0.24 1.14
CA PRO A 247 9.98 -0.20 2.59
C PRO A 247 10.88 -1.33 3.13
N ASN A 248 11.23 -2.33 2.32
CA ASN A 248 12.21 -3.36 2.66
C ASN A 248 13.67 -2.94 2.37
N ILE A 249 13.88 -1.70 1.90
CA ILE A 249 15.19 -1.13 1.61
C ILE A 249 15.33 0.16 2.43
N ALA A 250 16.36 0.24 3.27
CA ALA A 250 16.66 1.42 4.06
C ALA A 250 17.06 2.63 3.17
N ALA A 251 16.80 3.84 3.67
CA ALA A 251 17.03 5.10 2.95
C ALA A 251 18.49 5.32 2.50
N ASP A 252 19.48 4.85 3.26
CA ASP A 252 20.90 4.99 2.91
C ASP A 252 21.27 4.20 1.65
N GLU A 253 20.60 3.07 1.41
CA GLU A 253 20.78 2.30 0.18
C GLU A 253 20.28 3.07 -1.06
N TYR A 254 19.23 3.88 -0.94
CA TYR A 254 18.73 4.75 -2.02
C TYR A 254 19.72 5.88 -2.38
N ALA A 255 20.46 6.40 -1.39
CA ALA A 255 21.47 7.43 -1.63
C ALA A 255 22.63 6.95 -2.53
N THR A 256 22.82 5.64 -2.68
CA THR A 256 23.94 5.06 -3.44
C THR A 256 23.63 4.75 -4.92
N ALA A 257 22.49 5.22 -5.44
CA ALA A 257 22.02 5.09 -6.84
C ALA A 257 21.83 3.65 -7.38
N ALA A 258 22.33 2.61 -6.70
CA ALA A 258 22.31 1.23 -7.16
C ALA A 258 20.97 0.48 -6.92
N THR A 259 20.01 1.12 -6.26
CA THR A 259 18.81 0.47 -5.71
C THR A 259 17.50 0.93 -6.35
N SER A 260 17.55 1.62 -7.49
CA SER A 260 16.34 2.08 -8.16
C SER A 260 15.45 0.90 -8.57
N ARG A 261 14.38 0.68 -7.81
CA ARG A 261 13.30 -0.25 -8.11
C ARG A 261 12.30 0.45 -9.01
N THR A 262 11.67 -0.29 -9.91
CA THR A 262 10.71 0.29 -10.85
C THR A 262 9.44 -0.53 -10.98
N VAL A 263 8.34 0.18 -11.19
CA VAL A 263 7.04 -0.34 -11.63
C VAL A 263 6.69 0.47 -12.86
N GLY A 264 6.19 -0.16 -13.91
CA GLY A 264 5.93 0.50 -15.18
C GLY A 264 4.79 -0.15 -15.93
N ILE A 265 4.47 0.42 -17.08
CA ILE A 265 3.39 -0.02 -17.97
C ILE A 265 3.91 0.05 -19.41
N ASP A 266 3.81 -1.07 -20.12
CA ASP A 266 3.85 -1.05 -21.58
C ASP A 266 2.49 -0.54 -22.06
N THR A 267 2.46 0.72 -22.50
CA THR A 267 1.22 1.39 -22.92
C THR A 267 0.72 0.87 -24.26
N ALA A 268 1.60 0.34 -25.12
CA ALA A 268 1.20 -0.25 -26.39
C ALA A 268 0.46 -1.58 -26.16
N ALA A 269 1.02 -2.46 -25.33
CA ALA A 269 0.41 -3.73 -24.95
C ALA A 269 -0.73 -3.59 -23.92
N GLY A 270 -0.68 -2.55 -23.09
CA GLY A 270 -1.58 -2.38 -21.95
C GLY A 270 -1.27 -3.32 -20.78
N GLU A 271 0.00 -3.66 -20.58
CA GLU A 271 0.47 -4.67 -19.63
C GLU A 271 1.41 -4.05 -18.58
N PRO A 272 1.49 -4.61 -17.36
CA PRO A 272 2.39 -4.12 -16.33
C PRO A 272 3.84 -4.55 -16.62
N VAL A 273 4.80 -3.71 -16.25
CA VAL A 273 6.24 -3.98 -16.30
C VAL A 273 6.77 -3.81 -14.89
N LEU A 274 7.15 -4.90 -14.22
CA LEU A 274 7.48 -4.87 -12.80
C LEU A 274 8.99 -4.80 -12.50
N GLY A 275 9.83 -4.57 -13.50
CA GLY A 275 11.28 -4.45 -13.29
C GLY A 275 11.85 -5.58 -12.43
N SER A 276 12.54 -5.22 -11.35
CA SER A 276 13.12 -6.17 -10.39
C SER A 276 12.10 -6.99 -9.58
N TYR A 277 10.82 -6.62 -9.61
CA TYR A 277 9.72 -7.33 -8.93
C TYR A 277 9.14 -8.47 -9.76
N ALA A 278 9.47 -8.56 -11.06
CA ALA A 278 8.85 -9.47 -12.02
C ALA A 278 9.06 -10.97 -11.70
N GLU A 279 10.04 -11.32 -10.85
CA GLU A 279 10.24 -12.72 -10.42
C GLU A 279 9.17 -13.20 -9.44
N THR A 280 8.55 -12.29 -8.68
CA THR A 280 7.56 -12.62 -7.63
C THR A 280 6.17 -12.11 -7.96
N PHE A 281 6.08 -10.98 -8.66
CA PHE A 281 4.86 -10.24 -8.89
C PHE A 281 4.57 -10.14 -10.39
N ASP A 282 3.30 -10.15 -10.77
CA ASP A 282 2.84 -10.11 -12.16
C ASP A 282 1.77 -9.04 -12.43
N ARG A 283 1.32 -8.32 -11.39
CA ARG A 283 0.36 -7.22 -11.50
C ARG A 283 0.58 -6.16 -10.42
N PHE A 284 0.02 -4.98 -10.65
CA PHE A 284 -0.11 -3.97 -9.60
C PHE A 284 -1.45 -3.24 -9.69
N LEU A 285 -1.81 -2.56 -8.61
CA LEU A 285 -3.00 -1.73 -8.53
C LEU A 285 -2.71 -0.46 -7.72
N PHE A 286 -2.92 0.66 -8.36
CA PHE A 286 -3.16 1.96 -7.76
C PHE A 286 -4.65 2.14 -7.48
N THR A 287 -4.97 2.57 -6.27
CA THR A 287 -6.31 3.02 -5.89
C THR A 287 -6.21 4.31 -5.10
N ARG A 288 -7.05 5.30 -5.43
CA ARG A 288 -7.15 6.55 -4.66
C ARG A 288 -7.65 6.32 -3.24
N GLU A 289 -8.33 5.19 -3.00
CA GLU A 289 -8.87 4.83 -1.69
C GLU A 289 -7.79 4.64 -0.63
N ASP A 290 -6.57 4.25 -1.03
CA ASP A 290 -5.45 4.17 -0.09
C ASP A 290 -5.14 5.53 0.52
N ARG A 291 -5.21 6.59 -0.29
CA ARG A 291 -5.02 7.94 0.22
C ARG A 291 -6.14 8.34 1.18
N VAL A 292 -7.39 8.04 0.85
CA VAL A 292 -8.55 8.33 1.72
C VAL A 292 -8.41 7.59 3.06
N THR A 293 -8.06 6.30 3.00
CA THR A 293 -7.78 5.47 4.19
C THR A 293 -6.65 6.07 5.04
N ASN A 294 -5.57 6.50 4.40
CA ASN A 294 -4.43 7.13 5.06
C ASN A 294 -4.81 8.48 5.70
N GLU A 295 -5.59 9.31 5.02
CA GLU A 295 -6.08 10.59 5.55
C GLU A 295 -6.97 10.39 6.80
N GLN A 296 -7.81 9.35 6.82
CA GLN A 296 -8.58 8.98 8.01
C GLN A 296 -7.65 8.53 9.16
N ALA A 297 -6.65 7.68 8.88
CA ALA A 297 -5.69 7.23 9.88
C ALA A 297 -4.85 8.38 10.48
N ARG A 298 -4.63 9.47 9.72
CA ARG A 298 -4.01 10.72 10.22
C ARG A 298 -4.94 11.46 11.18
N ALA A 299 -6.22 11.59 10.83
CA ALA A 299 -7.21 12.26 11.66
C ALA A 299 -7.37 11.58 13.02
N ASP A 300 -7.41 10.24 13.05
CA ASP A 300 -7.53 9.44 14.27
C ASP A 300 -6.37 9.68 15.28
N ARG A 301 -5.13 9.94 14.80
CA ARG A 301 -4.00 10.29 15.69
C ARG A 301 -4.25 11.62 16.41
N SER A 302 -4.82 12.57 15.69
CA SER A 302 -5.09 13.92 16.22
C SER A 302 -6.16 13.89 17.31
N GLU A 303 -7.13 12.98 17.21
CA GLU A 303 -8.16 12.78 18.23
C GLU A 303 -7.63 12.07 19.47
N ARG A 304 -6.77 11.06 19.33
CA ARG A 304 -6.16 10.33 20.46
C ARG A 304 -5.13 11.14 21.25
N SER A 305 -4.63 12.24 20.68
CA SER A 305 -3.67 13.14 21.34
C SER A 305 -4.32 14.29 22.12
N ARG A 306 -5.66 14.40 22.10
CA ARG A 306 -6.45 15.39 22.85
C ARG A 306 -7.01 14.81 24.14
#